data_AF-A0A0Q8MDQ1-F1
#
_entry.id   AF-A0A0Q8MDQ1-F1
#
_cell.length_a   1.000
_cell.length_b   1.000
_cell.length_c   1.000
_cell.angle_alpha   90.00
_cell.angle_beta   90.00
_cell.angle_gamma   90.00
#
_symmetry.space_group_name_H-M   'P 1'
#
loop_
_entity.id
_entity.type
_entity.pdbx_description
1 polymer ?
#
loop_
_entity_poly.entity_id
_entity_poly.type
_entity_poly.pdbx_seq_one_letter_code
_entity_poly.pdbx_strand_id
1 'polypeptide(L)' 'MAHRLRRHAEPPTDLFDYQQDPPVASRPAKPAYAPIIVTDDWPRALPVTDHEARVIEAFFADLLDELFGPTP' A
#
# COMPACT_ATOMS: atom_id res chain seq x y z
N MET A 1 -20.22 -32.25 0.25
CA MET A 1 -20.99 -31.03 0.60
C MET A 1 -20.44 -30.47 1.90
N ALA A 2 -19.58 -29.45 1.83
CA ALA A 2 -19.27 -28.56 2.96
C ALA A 2 -18.60 -27.31 2.39
N HIS A 3 -19.41 -26.34 1.96
CA HIS A 3 -18.90 -25.02 1.62
C HIS A 3 -18.37 -24.38 2.90
N ARG A 4 -17.05 -24.22 2.96
CA ARG A 4 -16.40 -23.34 3.94
C ARG A 4 -16.94 -21.94 3.65
N LEU A 5 -17.94 -21.52 4.43
CA LEU A 5 -18.49 -20.16 4.36
C LEU A 5 -17.31 -19.20 4.52
N ARG A 6 -17.01 -18.49 3.43
CA ARG A 6 -16.20 -17.28 3.49
C ARG A 6 -16.98 -16.35 4.42
N ARG A 7 -16.58 -16.28 5.70
CA ARG A 7 -16.99 -15.17 6.55
C ARG A 7 -16.41 -13.93 5.88
N HIS A 8 -17.26 -13.17 5.22
CA HIS A 8 -16.94 -11.80 4.87
C HIS A 8 -16.65 -11.09 6.21
N ALA A 9 -15.44 -10.55 6.35
CA ALA A 9 -15.15 -9.69 7.47
C ALA A 9 -16.02 -8.44 7.32
N GLU A 10 -16.83 -8.12 8.31
CA GLU A 10 -17.53 -6.85 8.34
C GLU A 10 -16.51 -5.71 8.39
N PRO A 11 -16.80 -4.56 7.77
CA PRO A 11 -15.93 -3.40 7.86
C PRO A 11 -15.76 -3.01 9.34
N PRO A 12 -14.54 -2.65 9.78
CA PRO A 12 -14.31 -2.26 11.16
C PRO A 12 -15.20 -1.08 11.54
N THR A 13 -15.90 -1.21 12.67
CA THR A 13 -16.76 -0.14 13.20
C THR A 13 -15.94 0.98 13.84
N ASP A 14 -14.74 0.67 14.32
CA ASP A 14 -13.77 1.61 14.84
C ASP A 14 -12.48 1.49 14.03
N LEU A 15 -12.04 2.58 13.42
CA LEU A 15 -10.82 2.60 12.61
C LEU A 15 -9.56 2.63 13.47
N PHE A 16 -9.65 2.93 14.77
CA PHE A 16 -8.51 3.05 15.69
C PHE A 16 -8.38 1.85 16.65
N ASP A 17 -9.16 0.80 16.44
CA ASP A 17 -9.15 -0.42 17.26
C ASP A 17 -7.75 -1.07 17.36
N TYR A 18 -6.91 -0.89 16.34
CA TYR A 18 -5.53 -1.35 16.27
C TYR A 18 -4.59 -0.74 17.31
N GLN A 19 -4.97 0.37 17.95
CA GLN A 19 -4.16 0.98 19.02
C GLN A 19 -4.30 0.22 20.35
N GLN A 20 -5.33 -0.62 20.48
CA GLN A 20 -5.52 -1.46 21.64
C GLN A 20 -4.64 -2.70 21.47
N ASP A 21 -3.82 -3.03 22.48
CA ASP A 21 -3.13 -4.31 22.49
C ASP A 21 -4.20 -5.43 22.58
N PRO A 22 -4.28 -6.34 21.60
CA PRO A 22 -5.25 -7.41 21.65
C PRO A 22 -4.94 -8.35 22.83
N PRO A 23 -5.95 -8.98 23.44
CA PRO A 23 -5.73 -9.95 24.51
C PRO A 23 -4.80 -11.07 23.99
N VAL A 24 -3.62 -11.19 24.62
CA VAL A 24 -2.61 -12.18 24.25
C VAL A 24 -3.10 -13.56 24.68
N ALA A 25 -3.77 -14.27 23.78
CA ALA A 25 -3.98 -15.70 23.95
C ALA A 25 -2.61 -16.39 23.95
N SER A 26 -2.31 -17.21 24.96
CA SER A 26 -1.10 -18.03 25.04
C SER A 26 -0.99 -18.92 23.79
N ARG A 27 -0.22 -18.44 22.81
CA ARG A 27 0.01 -19.13 21.55
C ARG A 27 1.30 -19.93 21.72
N PRO A 28 1.36 -21.21 21.28
CA PRO A 28 2.60 -21.97 21.30
C PRO A 28 3.71 -21.19 20.59
N ALA A 29 4.92 -21.23 21.15
CA ALA A 29 6.07 -20.51 20.64
C ALA A 29 6.22 -20.80 19.14
N LYS A 30 6.02 -19.77 18.31
CA LYS A 30 6.26 -19.89 16.87
C LYS A 30 7.74 -20.20 16.67
N PRO A 31 8.10 -21.14 15.78
CA PRO A 31 9.49 -21.36 15.43
C PRO A 31 10.12 -20.04 15.01
N ALA A 32 11.36 -19.79 15.44
CA ALA A 32 12.09 -18.57 15.14
C ALA A 32 11.99 -18.29 13.63
N TYR A 33 11.28 -17.22 13.28
CA TYR A 33 11.15 -16.81 11.89
C TYR A 33 12.55 -16.54 11.36
N ALA A 34 12.83 -17.01 10.15
CA ALA A 34 14.02 -16.56 9.43
C ALA A 34 14.02 -15.02 9.40
N PRO A 35 15.17 -14.38 9.58
CA PRO A 35 15.26 -12.92 9.52
C PRO A 35 14.72 -12.44 8.18
N ILE A 36 13.83 -11.44 8.22
CA ILE A 36 13.34 -10.79 7.00
C ILE A 36 14.51 -10.03 6.41
N ILE A 37 14.91 -10.40 5.20
CA ILE A 37 15.96 -9.69 4.47
C ILE A 37 15.25 -8.64 3.62
N VAL A 38 15.46 -7.37 3.95
CA VAL A 38 15.07 -6.25 3.10
C VAL A 38 16.22 -6.02 2.13
N THR A 39 15.98 -6.21 0.84
CA THR A 39 16.94 -5.91 -0.22
C THR A 39 16.45 -4.72 -1.03
N ASP A 40 17.36 -3.81 -1.35
CA ASP A 40 17.11 -2.74 -2.33
C ASP A 40 17.46 -3.25 -3.73
N ASP A 41 16.73 -4.25 -4.20
CA ASP A 41 16.93 -4.93 -5.48
C ASP A 41 16.32 -4.19 -6.68
N TRP A 42 16.15 -2.87 -6.55
CA TRP A 42 15.60 -2.03 -7.60
C TRP A 42 16.56 -1.93 -8.79
N PRO A 43 16.04 -1.91 -10.03
CA PRO A 43 16.87 -1.70 -11.20
C PRO A 43 17.47 -0.29 -11.17
N ARG A 44 18.63 -0.13 -11.80
CA ARG A 44 19.31 1.17 -11.92
C ARG A 44 18.43 2.24 -12.59
N ALA A 45 17.54 1.81 -13.47
CA ALA A 45 16.52 2.65 -14.10
C ALA A 45 15.24 1.84 -14.25
N LEU A 46 14.11 2.44 -13.89
CA LEU A 46 12.80 1.86 -14.17
C LEU A 46 12.48 2.11 -15.65
N PRO A 47 12.16 1.06 -16.44
CA PRO A 47 11.74 1.27 -17.81
C PRO A 47 10.38 1.98 -17.80
N VAL A 48 10.32 3.13 -18.46
CA VAL A 48 9.10 3.88 -18.70
C VAL A 48 8.96 4.06 -20.21
N THR A 49 7.78 3.77 -20.73
CA THR A 49 7.49 3.94 -22.16
C THR A 49 7.14 5.39 -22.48
N ASP A 50 7.32 5.78 -23.74
CA ASP A 50 6.92 7.11 -24.21
C ASP A 50 5.42 7.38 -24.01
N HIS A 51 4.59 6.34 -24.00
CA HIS A 51 3.16 6.49 -23.75
C HIS A 51 2.88 6.83 -22.29
N GLU A 52 3.49 6.09 -21.35
CA GLU A 52 3.36 6.35 -19.91
C GLU A 52 3.92 7.72 -19.55
N ALA A 53 5.06 8.11 -20.12
CA ALA A 53 5.64 9.45 -19.93
C ALA A 53 4.65 10.55 -20.32
N ARG A 54 4.02 10.46 -21.50
CA ARG A 54 3.04 11.46 -21.96
C ARG A 54 1.81 11.58 -21.06
N VAL A 55 1.32 10.46 -20.52
CA VAL A 55 0.18 10.47 -19.59
C VAL A 55 0.54 11.24 -18.33
N ILE A 56 1.73 10.99 -17.79
CA ILE A 56 2.23 11.68 -16.60
C ILE A 56 2.46 13.16 -16.91
N GLU A 57 3.10 13.49 -18.03
CA GLU A 57 3.35 14.87 -18.46
C GLU A 57 2.06 15.68 -18.63
N ALA A 58 1.01 15.09 -19.22
CA ALA A 58 -0.28 15.76 -19.39
C ALA A 58 -0.91 16.11 -18.04
N PHE A 59 -0.89 15.16 -17.09
CA PHE A 59 -1.37 15.43 -15.72
C PHE A 59 -0.54 16.52 -15.02
N PHE A 60 0.79 16.48 -15.18
CA PHE A 60 1.66 17.48 -14.58
C PHE A 60 1.49 18.87 -15.18
N ALA A 61 1.19 18.99 -16.48
CA ALA A 61 0.92 20.28 -17.10
C ALA A 61 -0.24 20.99 -16.40
N ASP A 62 -1.37 20.31 -16.24
CA ASP A 62 -2.54 20.86 -15.56
C ASP A 62 -2.22 21.23 -14.09
N LEU A 63 -1.51 20.36 -13.38
CA LEU A 63 -1.12 20.61 -11.97
C LEU A 63 -0.17 21.81 -11.84
N LEU A 64 0.80 21.94 -12.74
CA LEU A 64 1.76 23.05 -12.71
C LEU A 64 1.11 24.36 -13.11
N ASP A 65 0.17 24.35 -14.04
CA ASP A 65 -0.63 25.52 -14.38
C ASP A 65 -1.54 25.95 -13.22
N GLU A 66 -2.07 25.01 -12.42
CA GLU A 66 -2.80 25.35 -11.19
C GLU A 66 -1.88 25.99 -10.14
N LEU A 67 -0.68 25.44 -9.94
CA LEU A 67 0.26 25.88 -8.90
C LEU A 67 0.99 27.18 -9.25
N PHE A 68 1.34 27.37 -10.52
CA PHE A 68 2.23 28.43 -11.00
C PHE A 68 1.64 29.26 -12.14
N GLY A 69 0.37 29.02 -12.47
CA GLY A 69 -0.37 29.83 -13.44
C GLY A 69 -0.33 31.31 -13.09
N PRO A 70 -0.67 32.16 -14.07
CA PRO A 70 -0.51 33.60 -13.94
C PRO A 70 -1.20 34.11 -12.68
N THR A 71 -0.41 34.68 -11.78
CA THR A 71 -0.91 35.51 -10.69
C THR A 71 -1.23 36.90 -11.25
N PRO A 72 -2.30 37.56 -10.76
CA PRO A 72 -2.77 38.83 -11.30
C PRO A 72 -1.71 39.95 -11.22
#